data_AF-A0A7K4KC97-F1
#
_entry.id   AF-A0A7K4KC97-F1
#
_cell.length_a   1.000
_cell.length_b   1.000
_cell.length_c   1.000
_cell.angle_alpha   90.00
_cell.angle_beta   90.00
_cell.angle_gamma   90.00
#
_symmetry.space_group_name_H-M   'P 1'
#
loop_
_entity.id
_entity.type
_entity.pdbx_description
1 polymer ?
#
loop_
_entity_poly.entity_id
_entity_poly.type
_entity_poly.pdbx_seq_one_letter_code
_entity_poly.pdbx_strand_id
1 'polypeptide(L)'
;AQPRAWCPLCPTAPPSIAGAGETLNITVAAGEQLTLECPAAAVPPPRIAWQRQGSPLRVGARVLAAGRRARGRRCSRGLSGLQEDARVRVLDGGRFLQLGAALRADSGDYSCTASNALGSTSLRFHVDVHG
;
A
#
# COMPACT_ATOMS: atom_id res chain seq x y z
N ALA A 1 -28.30 -18.78 7.02
CA ALA A 1 -28.36 -17.30 7.09
C ALA A 1 -27.16 -16.72 6.34
N GLN A 2 -27.32 -16.39 5.06
CA GLN A 2 -26.33 -15.67 4.25
C GLN A 2 -26.79 -14.21 4.16
N PRO A 3 -25.93 -13.21 4.44
CA PRO A 3 -26.33 -11.81 4.35
C PRO A 3 -26.59 -11.45 2.89
N ARG A 4 -27.83 -11.02 2.67
CA ARG A 4 -28.46 -10.58 1.43
C ARG A 4 -27.49 -10.00 0.41
N ALA A 5 -27.26 -10.78 -0.63
CA ALA A 5 -26.61 -10.33 -1.83
C ALA A 5 -27.61 -9.49 -2.67
N TRP A 6 -27.32 -8.20 -2.78
CA TRP A 6 -27.29 -7.44 -4.05
C TRP A 6 -28.61 -6.83 -4.53
N CYS A 7 -28.66 -5.50 -4.49
CA CYS A 7 -29.60 -4.72 -5.29
C CYS A 7 -29.29 -4.98 -6.78
N PRO A 8 -30.23 -5.54 -7.58
CA PRO A 8 -29.99 -5.97 -8.96
C PRO A 8 -29.82 -4.82 -9.97
N LEU A 9 -29.65 -3.58 -9.52
CA LEU A 9 -29.57 -2.38 -10.35
C LEU A 9 -28.41 -1.43 -9.96
N CYS A 10 -27.48 -1.84 -9.09
CA CYS A 10 -26.33 -0.98 -8.79
C CYS A 10 -25.45 -0.87 -10.05
N PRO A 11 -25.26 0.33 -10.62
CA PRO A 11 -24.46 0.49 -11.83
C PRO A 11 -23.02 0.07 -11.54
N THR A 12 -22.52 -0.91 -12.29
CA THR A 12 -21.12 -1.33 -12.20
C THR A 12 -20.27 -0.57 -13.21
N ALA A 13 -19.10 -0.12 -12.78
CA ALA A 13 -18.15 0.60 -13.60
C ALA A 13 -16.75 -0.01 -13.47
N PRO A 14 -16.01 -0.19 -14.58
CA PRO A 14 -14.60 -0.60 -14.52
C PRO A 14 -13.76 0.46 -13.80
N PRO A 15 -12.60 0.09 -13.24
CA PRO A 15 -11.75 1.04 -12.55
C PRO A 15 -11.18 2.06 -13.51
N SER A 16 -11.25 3.33 -13.14
CA SER A 16 -10.60 4.45 -13.82
C SER A 16 -9.70 5.19 -12.83
N ILE A 17 -8.51 5.59 -13.27
CA ILE A 17 -7.58 6.43 -12.51
C ILE A 17 -7.30 7.68 -13.32
N ALA A 18 -7.37 8.85 -12.69
CA ALA A 18 -6.89 10.09 -13.30
C ALA A 18 -5.37 9.99 -13.53
N GLY A 19 -4.91 10.18 -14.77
CA GLY A 19 -3.51 10.00 -15.17
C GLY A 19 -3.11 8.54 -15.47
N ALA A 20 -4.06 7.62 -15.62
CA ALA A 20 -3.77 6.25 -16.00
C ALA A 20 -2.91 6.19 -17.29
N GLY A 21 -1.77 5.49 -17.22
CA GLY A 21 -0.80 5.39 -18.32
C GLY A 21 0.33 6.42 -18.27
N GLU A 22 0.15 7.53 -17.55
CA GLU A 22 1.18 8.54 -17.33
C GLU A 22 2.12 8.13 -16.19
N THR A 23 3.27 8.82 -16.11
CA THR A 23 4.22 8.70 -15.00
C THR A 23 4.30 10.04 -14.29
N LEU A 24 3.93 10.07 -13.00
CA LEU A 24 3.96 11.28 -12.17
C LEU A 24 5.32 11.40 -11.48
N ASN A 25 6.02 12.51 -11.68
CA ASN A 25 7.31 12.76 -11.05
C ASN A 25 7.12 13.45 -9.70
N ILE A 26 7.62 12.85 -8.63
CA ILE A 26 7.49 13.35 -7.25
C ILE A 26 8.87 13.52 -6.66
N THR A 27 9.17 14.73 -6.18
CA THR A 27 10.41 15.03 -5.45
C THR A 27 10.12 15.28 -3.98
N VAL A 28 10.94 14.73 -3.08
CA VAL A 28 10.79 14.88 -1.63
C VAL A 28 12.15 14.99 -0.96
N ALA A 29 12.26 15.77 0.11
CA ALA A 29 13.50 15.87 0.87
C ALA A 29 13.68 14.66 1.81
N ALA A 30 14.92 14.24 2.05
CA ALA A 30 15.21 13.15 2.97
C ALA A 30 14.76 13.52 4.39
N GLY A 31 14.07 12.59 5.06
CA GLY A 31 13.46 12.79 6.38
C GLY A 31 12.03 13.31 6.35
N GLU A 32 11.57 13.87 5.23
CA GLU A 32 10.19 14.35 5.07
C GLU A 32 9.20 13.21 4.81
N GLN A 33 7.92 13.49 5.05
CA GLN A 33 6.85 12.53 4.80
C GLN A 33 6.44 12.56 3.32
N LEU A 34 6.53 11.41 2.66
CA LEU A 34 6.05 11.22 1.29
C LEU A 34 4.67 10.56 1.29
N THR A 35 3.70 11.13 0.56
CA THR A 35 2.37 10.53 0.37
C THR A 35 2.04 10.45 -1.11
N LEU A 36 1.78 9.24 -1.61
CA LEU A 36 1.32 8.98 -2.97
C LEU A 36 -0.16 8.59 -2.94
N GLU A 37 -0.97 9.21 -3.79
CA GLU A 37 -2.40 8.91 -3.91
C GLU A 37 -2.68 8.14 -5.19
N CYS A 38 -3.52 7.11 -5.09
CA CYS A 38 -4.09 6.40 -6.22
C CYS A 38 -5.58 6.78 -6.35
N PRO A 39 -5.94 7.81 -7.14
CA PRO A 39 -7.31 8.31 -7.25
C PRO A 39 -8.15 7.40 -8.17
N ALA A 40 -8.38 6.17 -7.74
CA ALA A 40 -9.13 5.17 -8.49
C ALA A 40 -10.63 5.22 -8.16
N ALA A 41 -11.46 5.40 -9.19
CA ALA A 41 -12.91 5.28 -9.10
C ALA A 41 -13.36 3.97 -9.74
N ALA A 42 -14.15 3.16 -9.03
CA ALA A 42 -14.76 1.96 -9.59
C ALA A 42 -16.02 1.58 -8.81
N VAL A 43 -16.96 0.90 -9.48
CA VAL A 43 -18.14 0.32 -8.82
C VAL A 43 -18.26 -1.16 -9.20
N PRO A 44 -18.16 -2.11 -8.26
CA PRO A 44 -17.89 -1.92 -6.82
C PRO A 44 -16.49 -1.33 -6.55
N PRO A 45 -16.24 -0.80 -5.33
CA PRO A 45 -14.96 -0.19 -4.96
C PRO A 45 -13.76 -1.09 -5.31
N PRO A 46 -12.69 -0.55 -5.91
CA PRO A 46 -11.57 -1.34 -6.39
C PRO A 46 -10.67 -1.79 -5.23
N ARG A 47 -10.01 -2.94 -5.39
CA ARG A 47 -8.85 -3.32 -4.57
C ARG A 47 -7.61 -2.63 -5.14
N ILE A 48 -6.92 -1.86 -4.31
CA ILE A 48 -5.71 -1.14 -4.69
C ILE A 48 -4.49 -1.86 -4.12
N ALA A 49 -3.53 -2.17 -4.99
CA ALA A 49 -2.27 -2.79 -4.64
C ALA A 49 -1.10 -1.88 -5.05
N TRP A 50 -0.15 -1.70 -4.13
CA TRP A 50 1.04 -0.89 -4.38
C TRP A 50 2.28 -1.75 -4.61
N GLN A 51 3.11 -1.30 -5.55
CA GLN A 51 4.36 -1.95 -5.91
C GLN A 51 5.47 -0.90 -6.00
N ARG A 52 6.70 -1.32 -5.72
CA ARG A 52 7.92 -0.55 -5.93
C ARG A 52 8.88 -1.38 -6.76
N GLN A 53 9.32 -0.84 -7.89
CA GLN A 53 10.22 -1.51 -8.82
C GLN A 53 9.71 -2.91 -9.22
N GLY A 54 8.39 -3.05 -9.41
CA GLY A 54 7.72 -4.30 -9.76
C GLY A 54 7.54 -5.30 -8.60
N SER A 55 7.98 -4.97 -7.38
CA SER A 55 7.78 -5.81 -6.19
C SER A 55 6.68 -5.26 -5.29
N PRO A 56 5.76 -6.09 -4.76
CA PRO A 56 4.77 -5.66 -3.78
C PRO A 56 5.44 -5.01 -2.56
N LEU A 57 4.92 -3.87 -2.12
CA LEU A 57 5.47 -3.18 -0.95
C LEU A 57 5.28 -4.02 0.31
N ARG A 58 6.36 -4.15 1.10
CA ARG A 58 6.32 -4.76 2.43
C ARG A 58 5.73 -3.75 3.42
N VAL A 59 4.42 -3.62 3.42
CA VAL A 59 3.67 -2.77 4.36
C VAL A 59 3.61 -3.50 5.68
N GLY A 60 4.39 -3.03 6.67
CA GLY A 60 4.30 -3.33 8.10
C GLY A 60 3.62 -4.62 8.52
N ALA A 61 3.94 -5.73 7.86
CA ALA A 61 3.35 -7.00 8.16
C ALA A 61 3.95 -7.37 9.50
N ARG A 62 3.15 -7.27 10.56
CA ARG A 62 3.31 -8.18 11.68
C ARG A 62 3.21 -9.56 11.06
N VAL A 63 4.35 -10.14 10.72
CA VAL A 63 4.45 -11.57 10.48
C VAL A 63 3.96 -12.14 11.80
N LEU A 64 2.70 -12.55 11.85
CA LEU A 64 2.27 -13.56 12.79
C LEU A 64 3.06 -14.79 12.34
N ALA A 65 4.32 -14.84 12.75
CA ALA A 65 5.08 -16.07 12.73
C ALA A 65 4.17 -17.02 13.48
N ALA A 66 3.65 -18.03 12.77
CA ALA A 66 2.87 -19.08 13.37
C ALA A 66 3.79 -19.75 14.39
N GLY A 67 3.76 -19.24 15.62
CA GLY A 67 4.60 -19.66 16.71
C GLY A 67 4.18 -21.06 17.06
N ARG A 68 4.92 -22.05 16.54
CA ARG A 68 4.86 -23.41 17.06
C ARG A 68 5.24 -23.32 18.54
N ARG A 69 4.29 -23.63 19.42
CA ARG A 69 4.47 -23.59 20.87
C ARG A 69 5.56 -24.58 21.30
N ALA A 70 6.79 -24.12 21.47
CA ALA A 70 7.78 -24.83 22.26
C ALA A 70 7.49 -24.55 23.74
N ARG A 71 7.03 -25.57 24.46
CA ARG A 71 6.84 -25.49 25.91
C ARG A 71 8.22 -25.35 26.58
N GLY A 72 8.39 -24.27 27.36
CA GLY A 72 9.33 -24.23 28.49
C GLY A 72 10.67 -23.53 28.23
N ARG A 73 10.77 -22.24 28.62
CA ARG A 73 11.68 -21.70 29.65
C ARG A 73 11.61 -20.16 29.65
N ARG A 74 11.65 -19.57 30.84
CA ARG A 74 11.53 -18.14 31.12
C ARG A 74 12.88 -17.46 30.83
N CYS A 75 12.90 -16.42 30.00
CA CYS A 75 14.05 -15.53 29.82
C CYS A 75 13.63 -14.09 30.07
N SER A 76 13.98 -13.56 31.24
CA SER A 76 14.02 -12.12 31.53
C SER A 76 15.28 -11.54 30.86
N ARG A 77 15.08 -10.82 29.76
CA ARG A 77 16.04 -9.88 29.15
C ARG A 77 15.21 -8.85 28.41
N GLY A 78 15.39 -7.57 28.76
CA GLY A 78 14.70 -6.46 28.14
C GLY A 78 14.85 -6.48 26.62
N LEU A 79 13.74 -6.24 25.92
CA LEU A 79 13.75 -5.85 24.52
C LEU A 79 13.52 -4.34 24.46
N SER A 80 14.60 -3.58 24.48
CA SER A 80 14.69 -2.39 23.65
C SER A 80 14.51 -2.84 22.19
N GLY A 81 13.45 -2.36 21.53
CA GLY A 81 13.25 -2.54 20.09
C GLY A 81 11.94 -3.20 19.69
N LEU A 82 10.80 -2.54 19.96
CA LEU A 82 9.53 -2.85 19.29
C LEU A 82 8.89 -1.57 18.74
N GLN A 83 9.68 -0.76 18.03
CA GLN A 83 9.11 0.13 17.04
C GLN A 83 9.87 -0.08 15.73
N GLU A 84 9.68 -1.27 15.14
CA GLU A 84 9.63 -1.33 13.68
C GLU A 84 8.36 -0.59 13.27
N ASP A 85 8.38 0.74 13.36
CA ASP A 85 7.45 1.52 12.58
C ASP A 85 7.86 1.26 11.15
N ALA A 86 7.24 0.28 10.53
CA ALA A 86 7.35 0.11 9.10
C ALA A 86 6.90 1.45 8.52
N ARG A 87 7.88 2.26 8.15
CA ARG A 87 7.68 3.65 7.71
C ARG A 87 6.76 3.72 6.49
N VAL A 88 6.69 2.64 5.73
CA VAL A 88 5.77 2.43 4.61
C VAL A 88 4.43 1.94 5.14
N ARG A 89 3.39 2.77 4.99
CA ARG A 89 2.02 2.54 5.44
C ARG A 89 1.06 2.68 4.27
N VAL A 90 0.02 1.87 4.25
CA VAL A 90 -1.08 1.99 3.27
C VAL A 90 -2.33 2.37 4.03
N LEU A 91 -2.94 3.49 3.65
CA LEU A 91 -4.09 4.10 4.32
C LEU A 91 -5.33 4.03 3.40
N ASP A 92 -6.50 4.30 4.00
CA ASP A 92 -7.79 4.38 3.30
C ASP A 92 -8.05 3.20 2.34
N GLY A 93 -7.85 1.97 2.86
CA GLY A 93 -8.08 0.75 2.11
C GLY A 93 -7.17 0.52 0.89
N GLY A 94 -6.09 1.29 0.75
CA GLY A 94 -5.21 1.20 -0.42
C GLY A 94 -5.02 2.51 -1.17
N ARG A 95 -5.88 3.51 -0.96
CA ARG A 95 -5.86 4.76 -1.74
C ARG A 95 -4.58 5.56 -1.55
N PHE A 96 -4.02 5.58 -0.35
CA PHE A 96 -2.81 6.35 -0.05
C PHE A 96 -1.68 5.43 0.39
N LEU A 97 -0.52 5.61 -0.22
CA LEU A 97 0.75 5.07 0.25
C LEU A 97 1.53 6.19 0.95
N GLN A 98 1.87 5.98 2.21
CA GLN A 98 2.59 6.96 3.03
C GLN A 98 3.93 6.39 3.47
N LEU A 99 5.00 7.18 3.31
CA LEU A 99 6.31 6.93 3.90
C LEU A 99 6.55 7.98 4.98
N GLY A 100 6.58 7.58 6.25
CA GLY A 100 6.70 8.49 7.39
C GLY A 100 8.02 9.30 7.41
N ALA A 101 9.09 8.74 6.86
CA ALA A 101 10.36 9.43 6.63
C ALA A 101 11.01 8.88 5.35
N ALA A 102 11.09 9.73 4.33
CA ALA A 102 11.69 9.39 3.04
C ALA A 102 13.21 9.24 3.20
N LEU A 103 13.75 8.13 2.73
CA LEU A 103 15.20 7.92 2.63
C LEU A 103 15.62 8.02 1.17
N ARG A 104 16.87 8.40 0.90
CA ARG A 104 17.43 8.36 -0.47
C ARG A 104 17.30 6.98 -1.14
N ALA A 105 17.26 5.91 -0.34
CA ALA A 105 17.03 4.54 -0.81
C ALA A 105 15.56 4.23 -1.19
N ASP A 106 14.62 5.15 -0.92
CA ASP A 106 13.23 5.01 -1.38
C ASP A 106 13.01 5.47 -2.81
N SER A 107 13.97 6.17 -3.42
CA SER A 107 13.85 6.62 -4.80
C SER A 107 13.60 5.46 -5.76
N GLY A 108 12.87 5.74 -6.83
CA GLY A 108 12.56 4.79 -7.88
C GLY A 108 11.08 4.77 -8.27
N ASP A 109 10.70 3.77 -9.06
CA ASP A 109 9.38 3.69 -9.64
C ASP A 109 8.39 2.99 -8.73
N TYR A 110 7.30 3.70 -8.40
CA TYR A 110 6.16 3.18 -7.68
C TYR A 110 4.99 3.02 -8.64
N SER A 111 4.15 2.03 -8.40
CA SER A 111 2.91 1.89 -9.13
C SER A 111 1.78 1.46 -8.21
N CYS A 112 0.60 2.01 -8.46
CA CYS A 112 -0.63 1.49 -7.89
C CYS A 112 -1.42 0.76 -8.99
N THR A 113 -2.02 -0.36 -8.64
CA THR A 113 -2.94 -1.10 -9.49
C THR A 113 -4.29 -1.16 -8.80
N ALA A 114 -5.30 -0.54 -9.41
CA ALA A 114 -6.68 -0.62 -8.97
C ALA A 114 -7.40 -1.69 -9.80
N SER A 115 -8.08 -2.61 -9.12
CA SER A 115 -8.75 -3.75 -9.77
C SER A 115 -10.14 -3.99 -9.19
N ASN A 116 -11.11 -4.29 -10.05
CA ASN A 116 -12.42 -4.79 -9.64
C ASN A 116 -12.86 -5.96 -10.56
N ALA A 117 -14.08 -6.46 -10.38
CA ALA A 117 -14.61 -7.58 -11.17
C ALA A 117 -14.70 -7.32 -12.68
N LEU A 118 -14.64 -6.05 -13.11
CA LEU A 118 -14.77 -5.63 -14.52
C LEU A 118 -13.42 -5.29 -15.16
N GLY A 119 -12.33 -5.21 -14.40
CA GLY A 119 -11.01 -4.95 -14.97
C GLY A 119 -9.99 -4.39 -13.99
N SER A 120 -8.89 -3.90 -14.54
CA SER A 120 -7.79 -3.31 -13.78
C SER A 120 -7.17 -2.14 -14.52
N THR A 121 -6.70 -1.15 -13.78
CA THR A 121 -5.93 -0.03 -14.32
C THR A 121 -4.82 0.36 -13.34
N SER A 122 -3.80 1.06 -13.82
CA SER A 122 -2.61 1.39 -13.03
C SER A 122 -2.07 2.79 -13.30
N LEU A 123 -1.50 3.38 -12.27
CA LEU A 123 -0.82 4.68 -12.29
C LEU A 123 0.62 4.50 -11.81
N ARG A 124 1.55 5.19 -12.48
CA ARG A 124 2.99 5.11 -12.18
C ARG A 124 3.47 6.43 -11.59
N PHE A 125 4.42 6.33 -10.67
CA PHE A 125 5.10 7.45 -10.03
C PHE A 125 6.60 7.22 -10.13
N HIS A 126 7.33 8.25 -10.52
CA HIS A 126 8.77 8.28 -10.40
C HIS A 126 9.13 9.16 -9.20
N VAL A 127 9.65 8.54 -8.14
CA VAL A 127 9.97 9.22 -6.89
C VAL A 127 11.46 9.48 -6.81
N ASP A 128 11.83 10.74 -6.58
CA ASP A 128 13.20 11.16 -6.30
C ASP A 128 13.29 11.79 -4.90
N VAL A 129 14.13 11.21 -4.05
CA VAL A 129 14.40 11.71 -2.71
C VAL A 129 15.76 12.41 -2.70
N HIS A 130 15.76 13.73 -2.51
CA HIS A 130 16.98 14.54 -2.44
C HIS A 130 17.33 14.88 -0.98
N GLY A 131 18.61 15.12 -0.71
CA GLY A 131 19.09 15.45 0.63
C GLY A 131 20.58 15.68 0.66
#